data_AF-A0A072UCJ9-F1
#
_entry.id   AF-A0A072UCJ9-F1
#
_cell.length_a   1.000
_cell.length_b   1.000
_cell.length_c   1.000
_cell.angle_alpha   90.00
_cell.angle_beta   90.00
_cell.angle_gamma   90.00
#
_symmetry.space_group_name_H-M   'P 1'
#
loop_
_entity.id
_entity.type
_entity.pdbx_description
1 polymer ?
#
loop_
_entity_poly.entity_id
_entity_poly.type
_entity_poly.pdbx_seq_one_letter_code
_entity_poly.pdbx_strand_id
1 'polypeptide(L)'
;MILSLSHNFWPPTANHELTLVLLASGADAKLITSERFRGRIHFEFDKCIACEVCVRVCPIDLPVVDWKLETDIRKKRLLNYSIDFGICIFCGNCIEYCPTNCLSMTEEYELSTYDRHELNYNQIALGRLPMSVIDDYTIRTIQIK
;
A
#
# COMPACT_ATOMS: atom_id res chain seq x y z
N MET A 1 -59.25 24.51 -3.29
CA MET A 1 -57.95 25.16 -3.50
C MET A 1 -57.14 24.94 -2.23
N ILE A 2 -56.25 23.95 -2.17
CA ILE A 2 -54.83 23.99 -2.66
C ILE A 2 -54.04 24.96 -1.75
N LEU A 3 -52.96 24.62 -1.02
CA LEU A 3 -52.10 23.45 -0.89
C LEU A 3 -51.30 23.59 0.43
N SER A 4 -50.88 22.46 0.99
CA SER A 4 -49.79 22.27 1.94
C SER A 4 -48.45 22.83 1.44
N LEU A 5 -47.71 23.63 2.23
CA LEU A 5 -46.26 23.77 2.05
C LEU A 5 -45.53 23.98 3.39
N SER A 6 -44.69 23.00 3.69
CA SER A 6 -43.61 22.97 4.67
C SER A 6 -42.67 24.16 4.52
N HIS A 7 -42.56 25.01 5.55
CA HIS A 7 -41.51 26.02 5.60
C HIS A 7 -40.19 25.37 6.02
N ASN A 8 -39.47 24.99 4.98
CA ASN A 8 -38.06 24.66 4.88
C ASN A 8 -37.19 25.09 6.07
N PHE A 9 -36.68 24.07 6.73
CA PHE A 9 -35.52 24.09 7.62
C PHE A 9 -34.27 24.36 6.78
N TRP A 10 -33.91 25.63 6.56
CA TRP A 10 -32.61 26.01 6.02
C TRP A 10 -31.89 26.88 7.05
N PRO A 11 -30.86 26.37 7.76
CA PRO A 11 -30.07 27.23 8.62
C PRO A 11 -29.32 28.24 7.76
N PRO A 12 -29.15 29.49 8.26
CA PRO A 12 -28.46 30.54 7.53
C PRO A 12 -27.05 30.08 7.19
N THR A 13 -26.60 30.42 5.98
CA THR A 13 -25.26 30.13 5.44
C THR A 13 -24.18 30.52 6.45
N ALA A 14 -23.74 29.53 7.22
CA ALA A 14 -22.64 29.66 8.16
C ALA A 14 -21.33 29.76 7.36
N ASN A 15 -20.72 30.94 7.43
CA ASN A 15 -19.28 31.20 7.36
C ASN A 15 -18.48 30.28 6.42
N HIS A 16 -18.41 30.68 5.16
CA HIS A 16 -17.47 30.19 4.15
C HIS A 16 -15.99 30.52 4.47
N GLU A 17 -15.66 30.80 5.74
CA GLU A 17 -14.30 31.04 6.23
C GLU A 17 -13.69 29.80 6.92
N LEU A 18 -14.46 28.73 7.13
CA LEU A 18 -13.97 27.45 7.67
C LEU A 18 -13.76 26.36 6.62
N THR A 19 -13.99 26.64 5.33
CA THR A 19 -13.81 25.68 4.22
C THR A 19 -12.34 25.52 3.78
N LEU A 20 -11.39 26.10 4.54
CA LEU A 20 -9.98 26.24 4.15
C LEU A 20 -9.06 25.15 4.71
N VAL A 21 -9.60 24.01 5.13
CA VAL A 21 -8.80 22.83 5.55
C VAL A 21 -8.64 21.81 4.42
N LEU A 22 -9.36 21.96 3.30
CA LEU A 22 -9.41 20.93 2.24
C LEU A 22 -8.47 21.16 1.04
N LEU A 23 -7.75 22.27 0.99
CA LEU A 23 -6.68 22.43 0.00
C LEU A 23 -5.43 21.80 0.58
N ALA A 24 -5.27 20.48 0.39
CA ALA A 24 -3.98 19.81 0.52
C ALA A 24 -2.97 20.64 -0.29
N SER A 25 -2.15 21.37 0.45
CA SER A 25 -1.45 22.54 -0.03
C SER A 25 -0.22 22.14 -0.82
N GLY A 26 -0.29 22.26 -2.15
CA GLY A 26 0.86 22.17 -3.05
C GLY A 26 1.44 20.76 -3.23
N ALA A 27 2.21 20.57 -4.30
CA ALA A 27 2.89 19.31 -4.64
C ALA A 27 3.90 18.85 -3.56
N ASP A 28 4.21 19.71 -2.59
CA ASP A 28 5.29 19.50 -1.61
C ASP A 28 4.79 19.01 -0.24
N ALA A 29 3.47 18.95 -0.01
CA ALA A 29 2.90 18.47 1.25
C ALA A 29 2.40 17.03 1.12
N LYS A 30 3.13 16.07 1.70
CA LYS A 30 2.74 14.67 1.73
C LYS A 30 1.60 14.44 2.73
N LEU A 31 0.53 13.78 2.30
CA LEU A 31 -0.57 13.42 3.17
C LEU A 31 -0.20 12.23 4.04
N ILE A 32 -0.52 12.32 5.34
CA ILE A 32 -0.37 11.21 6.27
C ILE A 32 -1.40 10.14 5.91
N THR A 33 -0.93 8.94 5.61
CA THR A 33 -1.81 7.82 5.26
C THR A 33 -2.42 7.17 6.51
N SER A 34 -3.52 6.43 6.34
CA SER A 34 -4.09 5.65 7.44
C SER A 34 -3.16 4.49 7.83
N GLU A 35 -3.22 4.04 9.09
CA GLU A 35 -2.47 2.86 9.57
C GLU A 35 -2.67 1.59 8.71
N ARG A 36 -3.84 1.44 8.07
CA ARG A 36 -4.18 0.30 7.20
C ARG A 36 -4.08 0.61 5.72
N PHE A 37 -3.32 1.63 5.36
CA PHE A 37 -3.10 1.97 3.96
C PHE A 37 -2.39 0.82 3.23
N ARG A 38 -2.77 0.60 1.97
CA ARG A 38 -2.25 -0.48 1.13
C ARG A 38 -1.38 0.13 0.02
N GLY A 39 -0.13 0.43 0.34
CA GLY A 39 0.86 0.94 -0.61
C GLY A 39 1.73 -0.16 -1.20
N ARG A 40 2.98 0.17 -1.50
CA ARG A 40 3.99 -0.80 -1.97
C ARG A 40 4.07 -1.99 -1.01
N ILE A 41 4.29 -3.18 -1.56
CA ILE A 41 4.53 -4.38 -0.77
C ILE A 41 6.02 -4.44 -0.40
N HIS A 42 6.32 -4.66 0.88
CA HIS A 42 7.65 -4.97 1.38
C HIS A 42 7.82 -6.49 1.54
N PHE A 43 9.04 -6.98 1.32
CA PHE A 43 9.36 -8.41 1.35
C PHE A 43 10.63 -8.70 2.14
N GLU A 44 10.52 -9.61 3.10
CA GLU A 44 11.65 -10.12 3.88
C GLU A 44 12.10 -11.49 3.35
N PHE A 45 13.24 -11.51 2.66
CA PHE A 45 13.77 -12.72 2.02
C PHE A 45 13.98 -13.87 3.01
N ASP A 46 14.57 -13.58 4.18
CA ASP A 46 14.95 -14.59 5.18
C ASP A 46 13.75 -15.29 5.83
N LYS A 47 12.57 -14.67 5.81
CA LYS A 47 11.33 -15.22 6.39
C LYS A 47 10.52 -16.05 5.40
N CYS A 48 10.83 -16.00 4.11
CA CYS A 48 10.05 -16.69 3.10
C CYS A 48 10.39 -18.20 3.04
N ILE A 49 9.35 -19.05 3.03
CA ILE A 49 9.48 -20.51 2.96
C ILE A 49 9.08 -21.11 1.61
N ALA A 50 8.91 -20.27 0.57
CA ALA A 50 8.48 -20.69 -0.77
C ALA A 50 7.21 -21.59 -0.77
N CYS A 51 6.21 -21.20 0.03
CA CYS A 51 4.94 -21.94 0.14
C CYS A 51 3.96 -21.66 -1.02
N GLU A 52 4.21 -20.62 -1.82
CA GLU A 52 3.39 -20.17 -2.96
C GLU A 52 1.94 -19.81 -2.60
N VAL A 53 1.62 -19.62 -1.32
CA VAL A 53 0.29 -19.19 -0.90
C VAL A 53 -0.04 -17.83 -1.51
N CYS A 54 0.93 -16.91 -1.55
CA CYS A 54 0.77 -15.58 -2.13
C CYS A 54 0.35 -15.61 -3.61
N VAL A 55 0.79 -16.61 -4.37
CA VAL A 55 0.38 -16.80 -5.77
C VAL A 55 -1.08 -17.25 -5.82
N ARG A 56 -1.40 -18.33 -5.09
CA ARG A 56 -2.74 -18.97 -5.09
C ARG A 56 -3.86 -18.07 -4.59
N VAL A 57 -3.57 -17.12 -3.70
CA VAL A 57 -4.57 -16.17 -3.17
C VAL A 57 -4.63 -14.87 -3.96
N CYS A 58 -3.69 -14.65 -4.88
CA CYS A 58 -3.70 -13.48 -5.74
C CYS A 58 -4.80 -13.64 -6.79
N PRO A 59 -5.71 -12.67 -6.95
CA PRO A 59 -6.81 -12.78 -7.92
C PRO A 59 -6.36 -12.83 -9.39
N ILE A 60 -5.08 -12.57 -9.66
CA ILE A 60 -4.46 -12.52 -10.99
C ILE A 60 -3.16 -13.33 -11.07
N ASP A 61 -2.87 -14.19 -10.08
CA ASP A 61 -1.67 -15.06 -10.04
C ASP A 61 -0.34 -14.33 -10.30
N LEU A 62 -0.18 -13.15 -9.69
CA LEU A 62 0.89 -12.21 -10.05
C LEU A 62 2.29 -12.50 -9.46
N PRO A 63 2.45 -12.78 -8.15
CA PRO A 63 3.78 -12.94 -7.59
C PRO A 63 4.52 -14.11 -8.24
N VAL A 64 5.74 -13.88 -8.71
CA VAL A 64 6.59 -14.91 -9.29
C VAL A 64 7.48 -15.46 -8.18
N VAL A 65 7.44 -16.78 -7.97
CA VAL A 65 8.17 -17.47 -6.90
C VAL A 65 9.00 -18.59 -7.50
N ASP A 66 10.32 -18.39 -7.57
CA ASP A 66 11.25 -19.43 -8.01
C ASP A 66 11.91 -20.08 -6.81
N TRP A 67 11.90 -21.40 -6.76
CA TRP A 67 12.51 -22.17 -5.67
C TRP A 67 13.12 -23.48 -6.17
N LYS A 68 14.04 -24.01 -5.39
CA LYS A 68 14.66 -25.32 -5.62
C LYS A 68 14.42 -26.22 -4.41
N LEU A 69 14.08 -27.48 -4.65
CA LEU A 69 14.04 -28.48 -3.58
C LEU A 69 15.46 -28.91 -3.23
N GLU A 70 15.85 -28.71 -1.98
CA GLU A 70 17.06 -29.32 -1.44
C GLU A 70 16.71 -30.70 -0.91
N THR A 71 17.12 -31.73 -1.64
CA THR A 71 16.77 -33.13 -1.35
C THR A 71 17.31 -33.62 -0.01
N ASP A 72 18.47 -33.12 0.39
CA ASP A 72 19.19 -33.58 1.60
C ASP A 72 18.44 -33.20 2.88
N ILE A 73 17.89 -31.98 2.91
CA ILE A 73 17.16 -31.43 4.05
C ILE A 73 15.64 -31.41 3.84
N ARG A 74 15.16 -31.91 2.69
CA ARG A 74 13.75 -31.89 2.24
C ARG A 74 13.09 -30.51 2.41
N LYS A 75 13.84 -29.44 2.17
CA LYS A 75 13.38 -28.05 2.33
C LYS A 75 13.41 -27.34 0.99
N LYS A 76 12.41 -26.49 0.74
CA LYS A 76 12.43 -25.56 -0.40
C LYS A 76 13.36 -24.38 -0.08
N ARG A 77 14.31 -24.11 -0.97
CA ARG A 77 15.14 -22.90 -0.96
C ARG A 77 14.59 -21.93 -1.99
N LEU A 78 14.21 -20.73 -1.56
CA LEU A 78 13.81 -19.64 -2.45
C LEU A 78 15.02 -19.16 -3.27
N LEU A 79 14.83 -18.96 -4.56
CA LEU A 79 15.84 -18.45 -5.49
C LEU A 79 15.55 -17.00 -5.89
N ASN A 80 14.30 -16.74 -6.27
CA ASN A 80 13.85 -15.45 -6.73
C ASN A 80 12.40 -15.21 -6.31
N TYR A 81 12.08 -13.97 -6.01
CA TYR A 81 10.74 -13.49 -5.72
C TYR A 81 10.56 -12.13 -6.40
N SER A 82 9.50 -11.95 -7.18
CA SER A 82 9.22 -10.67 -7.82
C SER A 82 7.72 -10.38 -7.92
N ILE A 83 7.38 -9.09 -7.93
CA ILE A 83 6.01 -8.59 -8.08
C ILE A 83 6.04 -7.44 -9.09
N ASP A 84 5.17 -7.50 -10.10
CA ASP A 84 4.96 -6.41 -11.05
C ASP A 84 3.88 -5.44 -10.55
N PHE A 85 4.30 -4.28 -10.05
CA PHE A 85 3.40 -3.25 -9.54
C PHE A 85 2.58 -2.56 -10.64
N GLY A 86 2.94 -2.73 -11.92
CA GLY A 86 2.12 -2.27 -13.04
C GLY A 86 0.84 -3.10 -13.24
N ILE A 87 0.77 -4.29 -12.65
CA ILE A 87 -0.39 -5.20 -12.71
C ILE A 87 -1.04 -5.39 -11.33
N CYS A 88 -0.27 -5.25 -10.25
CA CYS A 88 -0.75 -5.43 -8.89
C CYS A 88 -1.93 -4.50 -8.56
N ILE A 89 -3.02 -5.07 -8.05
CA ILE A 89 -4.22 -4.30 -7.66
C ILE A 89 -4.24 -3.89 -6.18
N PHE A 90 -3.12 -4.09 -5.46
CA PHE A 90 -2.96 -3.74 -4.05
C PHE A 90 -4.04 -4.31 -3.11
N CYS A 91 -4.63 -5.45 -3.48
CA CYS A 91 -5.71 -6.07 -2.69
C CYS A 91 -5.28 -6.57 -1.31
N GLY A 92 -3.99 -6.87 -1.10
CA GLY A 92 -3.44 -7.29 0.19
C GLY A 92 -3.66 -8.76 0.59
N ASN A 93 -4.28 -9.59 -0.24
CA ASN A 93 -4.48 -11.01 0.05
C ASN A 93 -3.15 -11.75 0.31
N CYS A 94 -2.11 -11.43 -0.47
CA CYS A 94 -0.80 -12.07 -0.33
C CYS A 94 -0.16 -11.83 1.05
N ILE A 95 -0.50 -10.73 1.71
CA ILE A 95 -0.02 -10.38 3.05
C ILE A 95 -0.87 -11.08 4.10
N GLU A 96 -2.19 -11.01 3.97
CA GLU A 96 -3.14 -11.58 4.94
C GLU A 96 -2.99 -13.10 5.10
N TYR A 97 -2.72 -13.81 4.00
CA TYR A 97 -2.56 -15.27 4.00
C TYR A 97 -1.10 -15.71 4.15
N CYS A 98 -0.14 -14.80 4.33
CA CYS A 98 1.26 -15.18 4.48
C CYS A 98 1.49 -15.85 5.85
N PRO A 99 1.86 -17.15 5.91
CA PRO A 99 1.98 -17.85 7.19
C PRO A 99 3.19 -17.39 8.03
N THR A 100 4.20 -16.78 7.40
CA THR A 100 5.42 -16.32 8.06
C THR A 100 5.48 -14.81 8.23
N ASN A 101 4.45 -14.07 7.79
CA ASN A 101 4.44 -12.61 7.76
C ASN A 101 5.70 -12.02 7.11
N CYS A 102 6.20 -12.64 6.03
CA CYS A 102 7.34 -12.11 5.27
C CYS A 102 6.96 -10.99 4.30
N LEU A 103 5.66 -10.74 4.12
CA LEU A 103 5.12 -9.67 3.29
C LEU A 103 4.40 -8.67 4.19
N SER A 104 4.57 -7.39 3.92
CA SER A 104 3.88 -6.31 4.63
C SER A 104 3.51 -5.16 3.70
N MET A 105 2.49 -4.38 4.07
CA MET A 105 2.12 -3.16 3.35
C MET A 105 2.99 -2.02 3.85
N THR A 106 3.40 -1.14 2.93
CA THR A 106 4.04 0.13 3.26
C THR A 106 3.10 1.29 2.98
N GLU A 107 3.51 2.48 3.43
CA GLU A 107 2.81 3.74 3.19
C GLU A 107 3.24 4.42 1.88
N GLU A 108 4.10 3.75 1.09
CA GLU A 108 4.61 4.31 -0.16
C GLU A 108 3.59 4.15 -1.27
N TYR A 109 3.07 5.27 -1.77
CA TYR A 109 2.13 5.35 -2.88
C TYR A 109 2.71 6.02 -4.14
N GLU A 110 3.90 6.60 -4.04
CA GLU A 110 4.59 7.33 -5.12
C GLU A 110 5.49 6.39 -5.93
N LEU A 111 4.88 5.45 -6.67
CA LEU A 111 5.60 4.41 -7.42
C LEU A 111 5.69 4.70 -8.93
N SER A 112 5.33 5.90 -9.39
CA SER A 112 5.27 6.20 -10.83
C SER A 112 6.66 6.15 -11.49
N THR A 113 6.72 5.53 -12.67
CA THR A 113 7.93 5.40 -13.49
C THR A 113 7.62 5.77 -14.94
N TYR A 114 8.66 6.02 -15.75
CA TYR A 114 8.50 6.29 -17.18
C TYR A 114 8.38 5.00 -18.00
N ASP A 115 9.04 3.92 -17.57
CA ASP A 115 8.96 2.60 -18.19
C ASP A 115 8.22 1.62 -17.28
N ARG A 116 7.29 0.87 -17.87
CA ARG A 116 6.52 -0.18 -17.20
C ARG A 116 7.41 -1.29 -16.64
N HIS A 117 8.55 -1.58 -17.29
CA HIS A 117 9.43 -2.66 -16.85
C HIS A 117 10.13 -2.33 -15.53
N GLU A 118 10.24 -1.06 -15.18
CA GLU A 118 10.79 -0.60 -13.89
C GLU A 118 9.85 -0.90 -12.72
N LEU A 119 8.57 -1.18 -12.97
CA LEU A 119 7.59 -1.57 -11.94
C LEU A 119 7.67 -3.05 -11.54
N ASN A 120 8.49 -3.86 -12.23
CA ASN A 120 8.74 -5.24 -11.86
C ASN A 120 9.84 -5.31 -10.79
N TYR A 121 9.42 -5.34 -9.52
CA TYR A 121 10.34 -5.31 -8.40
C TYR A 121 10.78 -6.72 -8.03
N ASN A 122 12.09 -6.93 -7.99
CA ASN A 122 12.69 -8.15 -7.47
C ASN A 122 12.79 -8.14 -5.94
N GLN A 123 13.21 -9.28 -5.38
CA GLN A 123 13.35 -9.46 -3.92
C GLN A 123 14.23 -8.40 -3.23
N ILE A 124 15.25 -7.89 -3.92
CA ILE A 124 16.14 -6.85 -3.37
C ILE A 124 15.41 -5.51 -3.32
N ALA A 125 14.70 -5.14 -4.40
CA ALA A 125 13.92 -3.92 -4.44
C ALA A 125 12.76 -3.93 -3.44
N LEU A 126 12.07 -5.06 -3.30
CA LEU A 126 10.99 -5.24 -2.34
C LEU A 126 11.49 -5.18 -0.88
N GLY A 127 12.70 -5.68 -0.62
CA GLY A 127 13.33 -5.66 0.71
C GLY A 127 13.89 -4.30 1.14
N ARG A 128 13.86 -3.28 0.28
CA ARG A 128 14.23 -1.92 0.70
C ARG A 128 13.22 -1.41 1.73
N LEU A 129 13.76 -0.87 2.82
CA LEU A 129 12.98 -0.26 3.89
C LEU A 129 12.15 0.88 3.30
N PRO A 130 10.85 0.95 3.62
CA PRO A 130 10.05 2.09 3.20
C PRO A 130 10.53 3.36 3.90
N MET A 131 10.54 4.47 3.18
CA MET A 131 10.70 5.78 3.83
C MET A 131 9.46 6.02 4.70
N SER A 132 9.64 6.05 6.02
CA SER A 132 8.53 6.32 6.92
C SER A 132 8.08 7.78 6.74
N VAL A 133 6.77 8.00 6.66
CA VAL A 133 6.19 9.35 6.58
C VAL A 133 6.50 10.14 7.88
N ILE A 134 6.75 9.43 8.99
CA ILE A 134 7.02 10.02 10.31
C ILE A 134 8.46 10.55 10.43
N ASP A 135 9.42 9.95 9.71
CA ASP A 135 10.83 10.37 9.70
C ASP A 135 11.14 11.40 8.60
N ASP A 136 10.14 11.78 7.80
CA ASP A 136 10.30 12.82 6.80
C ASP A 136 10.31 14.20 7.48
N TYR A 137 11.47 14.84 7.51
CA TYR A 137 11.70 16.14 8.15
C TYR A 137 10.78 17.26 7.63
N THR A 138 10.17 17.05 6.45
CA THR A 138 9.19 17.94 5.83
C THR A 138 7.81 17.86 6.51
N ILE A 139 7.50 16.75 7.18
CA ILE A 139 6.24 16.50 7.88
C ILE A 139 6.44 16.80 9.36
N ARG A 140 6.56 18.08 9.70
CA ARG A 140 6.48 18.50 11.11
C ARG A 140 5.06 18.17 11.61
N THR A 141 4.94 17.10 12.39
CA THR A 141 3.72 16.69 13.09
C THR A 141 3.00 17.91 13.68
N ILE A 142 1.87 18.28 13.07
CA ILE A 142 0.89 19.15 13.71
C ILE A 142 0.25 18.31 14.81
N GLN A 143 0.81 18.40 16.02
CA GLN A 143 0.20 17.84 17.22
C GLN A 143 -1.08 18.64 17.47
N ILE A 144 -2.23 18.09 17.07
CA ILE A 144 -3.53 18.60 17.47
C ILE A 144 -3.66 18.33 18.97
N LYS A 145 -3.53 19.39 19.76
CA LYS A 145 -3.72 19.39 21.21
C LYS A 145 -5.10 19.92 21.55
#